data_AF-D3T5H4-F1
#
_entry.id   AF-D3T5H4-F1
#
_cell.length_a   1.000
_cell.length_b   1.000
_cell.length_c   1.000
_cell.angle_alpha   90.00
_cell.angle_beta   90.00
_cell.angle_gamma   90.00
#
_symmetry.space_group_name_H-M   'P 1'
#
loop_
_entity.id
_entity.type
_entity.pdbx_description
1 polymer ?
#
loop_
_entity_poly.entity_id
_entity_poly.type
_entity_poly.pdbx_seq_one_letter_code
_entity_poly.pdbx_strand_id
1 'polypeptide(L)'
;MPFEVGDVVEGTVLNITDFGAFIQLPEGKTGLVHISEVANTYVKDIREHLKEHDKVKVKILSMDSSGRISLSIKKALPKNNKEREPKDFVWQSNRNYNTNSSFEEKLLKFLKDSDERQQQLRKNFDSKRRNTGYRKSNGY
;
A
#
# COMPACT_ATOMS: atom_id res chain seq x y z
N MET A 1 -14.35 32.95 -1.46
CA MET A 1 -14.97 32.06 -2.48
C MET A 1 -15.88 31.14 -1.69
N PRO A 2 -17.14 30.95 -2.08
CA PRO A 2 -18.01 30.05 -1.34
C PRO A 2 -17.40 28.64 -1.36
N PHE A 3 -17.30 28.00 -0.20
CA PHE A 3 -16.88 26.61 -0.11
C PHE A 3 -17.93 25.69 -0.71
N GLU A 4 -17.52 24.84 -1.65
CA GLU A 4 -18.39 23.82 -2.24
C GLU A 4 -18.14 22.45 -1.61
N VAL A 5 -19.14 21.58 -1.70
CA VAL A 5 -18.99 20.18 -1.29
C VAL A 5 -18.00 19.51 -2.21
N GLY A 6 -16.93 18.94 -1.65
CA GLY A 6 -15.86 18.30 -2.39
C GLY A 6 -14.55 19.09 -2.43
N ASP A 7 -14.57 20.36 -2.01
CA ASP A 7 -13.36 21.16 -1.93
C ASP A 7 -12.43 20.67 -0.82
N VAL A 8 -11.13 20.79 -1.09
CA VAL A 8 -10.06 20.52 -0.12
C VAL A 8 -9.55 21.86 0.39
N VAL A 9 -9.63 22.03 1.70
CA VAL A 9 -9.33 23.29 2.39
C VAL A 9 -8.41 23.00 3.57
N GLU A 10 -7.59 23.99 3.93
CA GLU A 10 -6.76 23.93 5.13
C GLU A 10 -7.53 24.52 6.30
N GLY A 11 -7.52 23.84 7.44
CA GLY A 11 -8.14 24.30 8.67
C GLY A 11 -7.25 24.05 9.89
N THR A 12 -7.56 24.74 10.98
CA THR A 12 -6.83 24.61 12.25
C THR A 12 -7.64 23.78 13.22
N VAL A 13 -7.03 22.78 13.85
CA VAL A 13 -7.68 21.97 14.89
C VAL A 13 -7.94 22.85 16.11
N LEU A 14 -9.20 23.04 16.48
CA LEU A 14 -9.59 23.78 17.69
C LEU A 14 -9.60 22.89 18.92
N ASN A 15 -10.19 21.70 18.79
CA ASN A 15 -10.38 20.80 19.91
C ASN A 15 -10.50 19.36 19.43
N ILE A 16 -10.02 18.41 20.24
CA ILE A 16 -10.04 16.99 19.95
C ILE A 16 -10.86 16.28 21.04
N THR A 17 -11.82 15.47 20.60
CA THR A 17 -12.68 14.66 21.46
C THR A 17 -12.56 13.19 21.10
N ASP A 18 -13.09 12.29 21.92
CA ASP A 18 -13.02 10.85 21.66
C ASP A 18 -13.83 10.42 20.42
N PHE A 19 -14.84 11.20 20.04
CA PHE A 19 -15.66 10.93 18.86
C PHE A 19 -15.12 11.60 17.58
N GLY A 20 -14.18 12.55 17.69
CA GLY A 20 -13.75 13.33 16.53
C GLY A 20 -12.86 14.54 16.82
N ALA A 21 -12.71 15.39 15.82
CA ALA A 21 -11.94 16.63 15.93
C ALA A 21 -12.73 17.82 15.34
N PHE A 22 -12.70 18.94 16.05
CA PHE A 22 -13.25 20.21 15.59
C PHE A 22 -12.16 21.00 14.87
N ILE A 23 -12.46 21.39 13.65
CA ILE A 23 -11.52 22.11 12.78
C ILE A 23 -12.17 23.41 12.36
N GLN A 24 -11.47 24.51 12.64
CA GLN A 24 -11.85 25.82 12.16
C GLN A 24 -11.38 25.99 10.72
N LEU A 25 -12.33 26.33 9.87
CA LEU A 25 -12.08 26.65 8.49
C LEU A 25 -11.85 28.17 8.34
N PRO A 26 -11.17 28.59 7.26
CA PRO A 26 -11.18 29.98 6.85
C PRO A 26 -12.63 30.46 6.65
N GLU A 27 -12.89 31.76 6.81
CA GLU A 27 -14.24 32.37 6.85
C GLU A 27 -15.03 32.14 8.15
N GLY A 28 -14.41 31.61 9.22
CA GLY A 28 -15.04 31.50 10.54
C GLY A 28 -16.08 30.38 10.65
N LYS A 29 -16.10 29.46 9.68
CA LYS A 29 -16.92 28.25 9.75
C LYS A 29 -16.22 27.17 10.57
N THR A 30 -17.00 26.33 11.22
CA THR A 30 -16.47 25.22 12.03
C THR A 30 -16.96 23.91 11.46
N GLY A 31 -16.03 22.98 11.23
CA GLY A 31 -16.35 21.64 10.79
C GLY A 31 -15.98 20.59 11.83
N LEU A 32 -16.66 19.46 11.75
CA LEU A 32 -16.45 18.29 12.60
C LEU A 32 -15.95 17.14 11.72
N VAL A 33 -14.83 16.56 12.12
CA VAL A 33 -14.30 15.31 11.56
C VAL A 33 -14.68 14.19 12.51
N HIS A 34 -15.40 13.19 12.01
CA HIS A 34 -15.71 11.99 12.77
C HIS A 34 -14.44 11.13 12.95
N ILE A 35 -14.30 10.40 14.06
CA ILE A 35 -13.15 9.50 14.31
C ILE A 35 -12.87 8.55 13.14
N SER A 36 -13.93 8.03 12.51
CA SER A 36 -13.84 7.14 11.33
C SER A 36 -13.33 7.81 10.06
N GLU A 37 -13.33 9.15 10.02
CA GLU A 37 -12.87 9.98 8.91
C GLU A 37 -11.49 10.61 9.18
N VAL A 38 -10.93 10.42 10.38
CA VAL A 38 -9.56 10.83 10.74
C VAL A 38 -8.53 9.94 10.03
N ALA A 39 -8.68 8.62 10.10
CA ALA A 39 -7.74 7.67 9.52
C ALA A 39 -8.43 6.39 8.99
N ASN A 40 -7.72 5.60 8.17
CA ASN A 40 -8.19 4.29 7.68
C ASN A 40 -8.03 3.16 8.70
N THR A 41 -7.29 3.40 9.78
CA THR A 41 -6.95 2.44 10.82
C THR A 41 -7.81 2.67 12.06
N TYR A 42 -7.93 1.65 12.91
CA TYR A 42 -8.55 1.84 14.22
C TYR A 42 -7.69 2.79 15.05
N VAL A 43 -8.25 3.97 15.35
CA VAL A 43 -7.59 4.98 16.17
C VAL A 43 -8.07 4.79 17.60
N LYS A 44 -7.19 4.32 18.48
CA LYS A 44 -7.47 4.19 19.92
C LYS A 44 -7.47 5.57 20.60
N ASP A 45 -6.53 6.42 20.19
CA ASP A 45 -6.36 7.78 20.69
C ASP A 45 -6.16 8.76 19.51
N ILE A 46 -7.13 9.65 19.30
CA ILE A 46 -7.06 10.66 18.23
C ILE A 46 -5.91 11.63 18.46
N ARG A 47 -5.56 11.91 19.73
CA ARG A 47 -4.48 12.82 20.13
C ARG A 47 -3.09 12.41 19.65
N GLU A 48 -2.88 11.13 19.33
CA GLU A 48 -1.62 10.67 18.74
C GLU A 48 -1.54 10.98 17.24
N HIS A 49 -2.69 11.08 16.57
CA HIS A 49 -2.79 11.30 15.13
C HIS A 49 -3.02 12.76 14.76
N LEU A 50 -3.66 13.52 15.65
CA LEU A 50 -3.97 14.94 15.48
C LEU A 50 -3.51 15.70 16.71
N LYS A 51 -2.96 16.89 16.50
CA LYS A 51 -2.60 17.82 17.57
C LYS A 51 -3.56 19.00 17.57
N GLU A 52 -3.91 19.45 18.76
CA GLU A 52 -4.64 20.71 18.94
C GLU A 52 -3.79 21.86 18.40
N HIS A 53 -4.46 22.84 17.79
CA HIS A 53 -3.85 23.99 17.10
C HIS A 53 -3.00 23.66 15.87
N ASP A 54 -2.97 22.40 15.42
CA ASP A 54 -2.26 22.04 14.21
C ASP A 54 -3.06 22.38 12.95
N LYS A 55 -2.36 22.63 11.84
CA LYS A 55 -2.96 22.92 10.53
C LYS A 55 -3.08 21.62 9.74
N VAL A 56 -4.30 21.29 9.33
CA VAL A 56 -4.60 20.05 8.61
C VAL A 56 -5.43 20.32 7.36
N LYS A 57 -5.21 19.49 6.33
CA LYS A 57 -6.02 19.51 5.10
C LYS A 57 -7.23 18.61 5.27
N VAL A 58 -8.40 19.16 4.96
CA VAL A 58 -9.70 18.51 5.12
C VAL A 58 -10.52 18.68 3.85
N LYS A 59 -11.36 17.69 3.56
CA LYS A 59 -12.31 17.73 2.45
C LYS A 59 -13.72 17.93 2.98
N ILE A 60 -14.45 18.84 2.35
CA ILE A 60 -15.85 19.11 2.67
C ILE A 60 -16.72 17.98 2.12
N LEU A 61 -17.47 17.31 3.00
CA LEU A 61 -18.39 16.23 2.62
C LEU A 61 -19.84 16.70 2.52
N SER A 62 -20.26 17.54 3.46
CA SER A 62 -21.59 18.14 3.48
C SER A 62 -21.56 19.43 4.28
N MET A 63 -22.49 20.33 3.96
CA MET A 63 -22.71 21.58 4.67
C MET A 63 -24.19 21.66 5.02
N ASP A 64 -24.49 21.80 6.30
CA ASP A 64 -25.84 22.07 6.77
C ASP A 64 -26.15 23.57 6.76
N SER A 65 -27.43 23.89 6.59
CA SER A 65 -27.96 25.26 6.72
C SER A 65 -27.77 25.87 8.11
N SER A 66 -27.49 25.05 9.13
CA SER A 66 -27.11 25.48 10.49
C SER A 66 -25.62 25.86 10.63
N GLY A 67 -24.84 25.81 9.54
CA GLY A 67 -23.41 26.16 9.55
C GLY A 67 -22.48 25.05 10.02
N ARG A 68 -22.99 23.83 10.25
CA ARG A 68 -22.18 22.64 10.55
C ARG A 68 -21.65 22.04 9.26
N ILE A 69 -20.35 21.77 9.21
CA ILE A 69 -19.70 21.16 8.05
C ILE A 69 -19.13 19.80 8.46
N SER A 70 -19.51 18.75 7.74
CA SER A 70 -18.87 17.45 7.91
C SER A 70 -17.60 17.40 7.08
N LEU A 71 -16.49 17.17 7.75
CA LEU A 71 -15.16 17.17 7.16
C LEU A 71 -14.55 15.77 7.21
N SER A 72 -13.66 15.48 6.26
CA SER A 72 -12.86 14.25 6.27
C SER A 72 -11.42 14.54 5.92
N ILE A 73 -10.50 14.07 6.77
CA ILE A 73 -9.05 14.15 6.54
C ILE A 73 -8.65 13.04 5.57
N LYS A 74 -9.21 11.84 5.75
CA LYS A 74 -8.97 10.68 4.89
C LYS A 74 -9.27 10.94 3.42
N LYS A 75 -10.36 11.64 3.10
CA LYS A 75 -10.75 11.95 1.71
C LYS A 75 -10.07 13.19 1.13
N ALA A 76 -9.40 13.99 1.98
CA ALA A 76 -8.57 15.12 1.56
C ALA A 76 -7.23 14.67 1.00
N LEU A 77 -6.69 13.56 1.52
CA LEU A 77 -5.51 12.93 0.95
C LEU A 77 -5.85 12.49 -0.48
N PRO A 78 -5.13 12.96 -1.51
CA PRO A 78 -5.33 12.46 -2.86
C PRO A 78 -5.11 10.95 -2.79
N LYS A 79 -6.13 10.17 -3.19
CA LYS A 79 -5.92 8.80 -3.62
C LYS A 79 -4.98 8.93 -4.80
N ASN A 80 -3.69 8.83 -4.54
CA ASN A 80 -2.73 8.73 -5.59
C ASN A 80 -3.09 7.44 -6.30
N ASN A 81 -3.77 7.53 -7.44
CA ASN A 81 -3.70 6.54 -8.50
C ASN A 81 -2.27 6.54 -9.06
N LYS A 82 -1.27 6.43 -8.17
CA LYS A 82 -0.09 5.67 -8.48
C LYS A 82 -0.64 4.27 -8.63
N GLU A 83 -0.80 3.89 -9.89
CA GLU A 83 -0.36 2.61 -10.40
C GLU A 83 0.34 1.80 -9.32
N ARG A 84 -0.09 0.55 -9.18
CA ARG A 84 0.55 -0.45 -8.36
C ARG A 84 1.97 -0.66 -8.89
N GLU A 85 2.90 0.24 -8.58
CA GLU A 85 4.25 -0.21 -8.37
C GLU A 85 4.17 -1.03 -7.07
N PRO A 86 4.50 -2.33 -7.12
CA PRO A 86 4.60 -3.12 -5.92
C PRO A 86 5.59 -2.37 -5.02
N LYS A 87 5.08 -1.78 -3.94
CA LYS A 87 5.94 -1.32 -2.87
C LYS A 87 6.62 -2.57 -2.35
N ASP A 88 7.89 -2.76 -2.71
CA ASP A 88 8.78 -3.61 -1.95
C ASP A 88 8.56 -3.23 -0.49
N PHE A 89 8.06 -4.20 0.27
CA PHE A 89 7.69 -4.03 1.66
C PHE A 89 8.99 -3.95 2.47
N VAL A 90 9.67 -2.81 2.41
CA VAL A 90 10.84 -2.55 3.26
C VAL A 90 10.32 -2.19 4.64
N TRP A 91 10.30 -3.18 5.52
CA TRP A 91 10.21 -2.97 6.96
C TRP A 91 11.44 -2.15 7.39
N GLN A 92 11.26 -0.88 7.76
CA GLN A 92 12.32 -0.08 8.36
C GLN A 92 12.54 -0.53 9.80
N SER A 93 13.26 -1.65 9.95
CA SER A 93 14.16 -1.77 11.10
C SER A 93 15.24 -0.73 10.96
N ASN A 94 15.27 0.15 11.94
CA ASN A 94 16.44 0.91 12.31
C ASN A 94 17.61 -0.07 12.59
N ARG A 95 18.45 -0.34 11.59
CA ARG A 95 19.79 -0.92 11.78
C ARG A 95 20.66 -0.71 10.55
N ASN A 96 21.69 0.11 10.73
CA ASN A 96 22.94 0.06 9.97
C ASN A 96 23.26 -1.36 9.49
N TYR A 97 23.26 -1.60 8.19
CA TYR A 97 24.07 -2.68 7.61
C TYR A 97 24.63 -2.26 6.25
N ASN A 98 25.94 -2.05 6.31
CA ASN A 98 26.89 -2.13 5.22
C ASN A 98 26.75 -3.49 4.50
N THR A 99 26.73 -3.48 3.16
CA THR A 99 27.13 -4.55 2.21
C THR A 99 26.92 -6.04 2.58
N ASN A 100 26.16 -6.79 1.74
CA ASN A 100 26.61 -8.04 1.07
C ASN A 100 25.48 -8.76 0.29
N SER A 101 25.77 -9.05 -0.98
CA SER A 101 24.93 -9.49 -2.11
C SER A 101 24.32 -10.90 -2.04
N SER A 102 23.81 -11.36 -0.89
CA SER A 102 23.55 -12.81 -0.70
C SER A 102 22.21 -13.35 -1.24
N PHE A 103 21.25 -12.50 -1.62
CA PHE A 103 19.91 -12.97 -2.02
C PHE A 103 19.72 -12.98 -3.55
N GLU A 104 20.16 -11.94 -4.26
CA GLU A 104 20.11 -11.90 -5.73
C GLU A 104 20.94 -13.02 -6.37
N GLU A 105 22.12 -13.31 -5.83
CA GLU A 105 22.98 -14.40 -6.31
C GLU A 105 22.32 -15.78 -6.17
N LYS A 106 21.57 -16.00 -5.08
CA LYS A 106 20.84 -17.27 -4.87
C LYS A 106 19.63 -17.39 -5.78
N LEU A 107 18.96 -16.29 -6.09
CA LEU A 107 17.82 -16.28 -7.00
C LEU A 107 18.28 -16.57 -8.44
N LEU A 108 19.34 -15.90 -8.89
CA LEU A 108 19.96 -16.14 -10.19
C LEU A 108 20.49 -17.58 -10.32
N LYS A 109 21.08 -18.11 -9.24
CA LYS A 109 21.53 -19.50 -9.20
C LYS A 109 20.36 -20.49 -9.30
N PHE A 110 19.22 -20.20 -8.67
CA PHE A 110 18.03 -21.06 -8.71
C PHE A 110 17.35 -21.06 -10.09
N LEU A 111 17.26 -19.89 -10.72
CA LEU A 111 16.75 -19.73 -12.09
C LEU A 111 17.59 -20.53 -13.09
N LYS A 112 18.92 -20.50 -12.95
CA LYS A 112 19.85 -21.25 -13.79
C LYS A 112 19.78 -22.76 -13.57
N ASP A 113 19.72 -23.21 -12.32
CA ASP A 113 19.66 -24.64 -11.96
C ASP A 113 18.33 -25.30 -12.38
N SER A 114 17.25 -24.51 -12.47
CA SER A 114 15.93 -24.98 -12.94
C SER A 114 15.89 -25.21 -14.46
N ASP A 115 16.50 -24.33 -15.24
CA ASP A 115 16.56 -24.47 -16.72
C ASP A 115 17.37 -25.71 -17.13
N GLU A 116 18.48 -25.96 -16.42
CA GLU A 116 19.37 -27.08 -16.70
C GLU A 116 18.72 -28.45 -16.38
N ARG A 117 17.92 -28.53 -15.29
CA ARG A 117 17.14 -29.74 -14.96
C ARG A 117 16.03 -30.01 -15.97
N GLN A 118 15.39 -28.96 -16.52
CA GLN A 118 14.38 -29.13 -17.56
C GLN A 118 14.97 -29.64 -18.89
N GLN A 119 16.19 -29.22 -19.24
CA GLN A 119 16.87 -29.70 -20.44
C GLN A 119 17.37 -31.15 -20.30
N GLN A 120 17.79 -31.58 -19.11
CA GLN A 120 18.18 -32.97 -18.85
C GLN A 120 16.98 -33.94 -18.90
N LEU A 121 15.82 -33.51 -18.39
CA LEU A 121 14.57 -34.29 -18.52
C LEU A 121 14.14 -34.45 -19.99
N ARG A 122 14.34 -33.42 -20.82
CA ARG A 122 14.07 -33.47 -22.27
C ARG A 122 15.01 -34.41 -23.03
N LYS A 123 16.32 -34.40 -22.73
CA LYS A 123 17.31 -35.29 -23.37
C LYS A 123 17.15 -36.77 -22.96
N ASN A 124 16.75 -37.04 -21.72
CA ASN A 124 16.56 -38.41 -21.24
C ASN A 124 15.27 -39.05 -21.76
N PHE A 125 14.24 -38.24 -22.09
CA PHE A 125 13.01 -38.74 -22.73
C PHE A 125 13.22 -39.13 -24.21
N ASP A 126 14.07 -38.41 -24.94
CA ASP A 126 14.34 -38.68 -26.37
C ASP A 126 15.24 -39.91 -26.57
N SER A 127 16.22 -40.12 -25.67
CA SER A 127 17.15 -41.27 -25.72
C SER A 127 16.48 -42.61 -25.34
N LYS A 128 15.42 -42.60 -24.53
CA LYS A 128 14.68 -43.82 -24.13
C LYS A 128 13.74 -44.34 -25.22
N ARG A 129 13.35 -43.50 -26.20
CA ARG A 129 12.56 -43.92 -27.37
C ARG A 129 13.39 -44.53 -28.50
N ARG A 130 14.72 -44.33 -28.52
CA ARG A 130 15.61 -44.87 -29.56
C ARG A 130 16.19 -46.25 -29.24
N ASN A 131 16.12 -46.72 -27.98
CA ASN A 131 16.81 -47.94 -27.54
C ASN A 131 15.90 -49.19 -27.39
N THR A 132 14.63 -49.14 -27.87
CA THR A 132 13.69 -50.29 -27.80
C THR A 132 13.46 -50.96 -29.16
N GLY A 133 14.25 -50.61 -30.18
CA GLY A 133 14.20 -51.24 -31.50
C GLY A 133 15.42 -52.11 -31.75
N TYR A 134 15.19 -53.40 -32.04
CA TYR A 134 16.12 -54.36 -32.65
C TYR A 134 17.26 -54.92 -31.79
N ARG A 135 17.08 -56.15 -31.29
CA ARG A 135 18.02 -57.25 -31.61
C ARG A 135 17.28 -58.58 -31.71
N LYS A 136 17.14 -58.97 -32.98
CA LYS A 136 16.54 -60.18 -33.52
C LYS A 136 17.40 -61.40 -33.17
N SER A 137 16.72 -62.52 -33.00
CA SER A 137 17.24 -63.88 -32.90
C SER A 137 18.22 -64.27 -34.02
N ASN A 138 19.22 -65.07 -33.66
CA ASN A 138 19.89 -66.12 -34.45
C ASN A 138 20.41 -67.10 -33.37
N GLY A 139 20.02 -68.37 -33.27
CA GLY A 139 19.68 -69.33 -34.31
C GLY A 139 20.96 -70.05 -34.73
N TYR A 140 21.31 -71.14 -34.06
CA TYR A 140 21.85 -72.42 -34.56
C TYR A 140 21.84 -73.44 -33.42
#